data_AF-A0A1F4E5A9-F1
#
_entry.id   AF-A0A1F4E5A9-F1
#
_cell.length_a   1.000
_cell.length_b   1.000
_cell.length_c   1.000
_cell.angle_alpha   90.00
_cell.angle_beta   90.00
_cell.angle_gamma   90.00
#
_symmetry.space_group_name_H-M   'P 1'
#
loop_
_entity.id
_entity.type
_entity.pdbx_description
1 polymer ?
#
loop_
_entity_poly.entity_id
_entity_poly.type
_entity_poly.pdbx_seq_one_letter_code
_entity_poly.pdbx_strand_id
1 'polypeptide(L)'
;MTLTVRLDPELEREFAALCGLKRAAKSAIVSQLIRDYVRAQAPRQSAFELAEAMGLVGVQDRAPAAGRDHSRYIRGKLRQRRPGKPRERRPG
;
A
#
# COMPACT_ATOMS: atom_id res chain seq x y z
N MET A 1 -16.32 7.83 -18.40
CA MET A 1 -15.90 9.14 -18.95
C MET A 1 -14.89 8.88 -20.07
N THR A 2 -14.84 9.72 -21.12
CA THR A 2 -13.95 9.52 -22.28
C THR A 2 -12.87 10.59 -22.30
N LEU A 3 -11.61 10.19 -22.51
CA LEU A 3 -10.48 11.08 -22.68
C LEU A 3 -10.01 11.01 -24.14
N THR A 4 -9.91 12.15 -24.80
CA THR A 4 -9.41 12.27 -26.18
C THR A 4 -8.07 12.99 -26.16
N VAL A 5 -7.05 12.39 -26.76
CA VAL A 5 -5.68 12.93 -26.81
C VAL A 5 -5.18 12.87 -28.24
N ARG A 6 -4.53 13.94 -28.70
CA ARG A 6 -3.80 13.94 -29.98
C ARG A 6 -2.36 13.48 -29.71
N LEU A 7 -1.92 12.48 -30.47
CA LEU A 7 -0.53 12.03 -30.47
C LEU A 7 0.18 12.69 -31.64
N ASP A 8 1.46 13.00 -31.46
CA ASP A 8 2.31 13.30 -32.61
C ASP A 8 2.50 12.04 -33.48
N PRO A 9 2.84 12.20 -34.77
CA PRO A 9 2.91 11.08 -35.70
C PRO A 9 3.96 10.02 -35.33
N GLU A 10 5.03 10.39 -34.64
CA GLU A 10 6.08 9.47 -34.23
C GLU A 10 5.58 8.57 -33.10
N LEU A 11 5.03 9.18 -32.04
CA LEU A 11 4.45 8.48 -30.92
C LEU A 11 3.28 7.58 -31.33
N GLU A 12 2.45 8.01 -32.29
CA GLU A 12 1.34 7.17 -32.78
C GLU A 12 1.86 5.86 -33.40
N ARG A 13 2.92 5.93 -34.20
CA ARG A 13 3.53 4.76 -34.86
C ARG A 13 4.14 3.80 -33.84
N GLU A 14 4.93 4.34 -32.91
CA GLU A 14 5.56 3.54 -31.85
C GLU A 14 4.51 2.88 -30.95
N PHE A 15 3.46 3.64 -30.59
CA PHE A 15 2.38 3.13 -29.76
C PHE A 15 1.59 2.03 -30.47
N ALA A 16 1.30 2.17 -31.77
CA ALA A 16 0.65 1.13 -32.56
C ALA A 16 1.50 -0.15 -32.64
N ALA A 17 2.82 -0.02 -32.84
CA ALA A 17 3.73 -1.16 -32.83
C ALA A 17 3.75 -1.88 -31.48
N LEU A 18 3.78 -1.13 -30.37
CA LEU A 18 3.71 -1.67 -29.02
C LEU A 18 2.39 -2.42 -28.76
N CYS A 19 1.26 -1.90 -29.24
CA CYS A 19 -0.03 -2.58 -29.14
C CYS A 19 -0.01 -3.93 -29.86
N GLY A 20 0.58 -3.99 -31.05
CA GLY A 20 0.76 -5.22 -31.81
C GLY A 20 1.61 -6.24 -31.06
N LEU A 21 2.76 -5.82 -30.53
CA LEU A 21 3.65 -6.67 -29.73
C LEU A 21 2.96 -7.23 -28.48
N LYS A 22 2.22 -6.39 -27.76
CA LYS A 22 1.52 -6.79 -26.52
C LYS A 22 0.19 -7.50 -26.76
N ARG A 23 -0.27 -7.60 -28.01
CA ARG A 23 -1.60 -8.12 -28.38
C ARG A 23 -2.72 -7.51 -27.53
N ALA A 24 -2.64 -6.20 -27.29
CA ALA A 24 -3.56 -5.48 -26.42
C ALA A 24 -4.13 -4.26 -27.13
N ALA A 25 -5.37 -3.89 -26.77
CA ALA A 25 -6.01 -2.70 -27.30
C ALA A 25 -5.32 -1.43 -26.80
N LYS A 26 -5.30 -0.38 -27.66
CA LYS A 26 -4.79 0.96 -27.33
C LYS A 26 -5.37 1.48 -26.01
N SER A 27 -6.69 1.38 -25.85
CA SER A 27 -7.40 1.82 -24.65
C SER A 27 -6.99 1.06 -23.39
N ALA A 28 -6.70 -0.24 -23.50
CA ALA A 28 -6.26 -1.05 -22.37
C ALA A 28 -4.89 -0.60 -21.86
N ILE A 29 -3.94 -0.38 -22.78
CA ILE A 29 -2.59 0.10 -22.43
C ILE A 29 -2.65 1.50 -21.81
N VAL A 30 -3.37 2.44 -22.44
CA VAL A 30 -3.52 3.81 -21.91
C VAL A 30 -4.19 3.81 -20.54
N SER A 31 -5.27 3.04 -20.36
CA SER A 31 -5.97 2.97 -19.09
C SER A 31 -5.08 2.43 -17.97
N GLN A 32 -4.24 1.44 -18.29
CA GLN A 32 -3.30 0.87 -17.33
C GLN A 32 -2.21 1.90 -16.96
N LEU A 33 -1.62 2.58 -17.94
CA LEU A 33 -0.62 3.62 -17.69
C LEU A 33 -1.17 4.76 -16.83
N ILE A 34 -2.38 5.24 -17.13
CA ILE A 34 -3.04 6.28 -16.34
C ILE A 34 -3.29 5.79 -14.91
N ARG A 35 -3.78 4.56 -14.75
CA ARG A 35 -4.03 3.97 -13.43
C ARG A 35 -2.76 3.89 -12.60
N ASP A 36 -1.67 3.44 -13.19
CA ASP A 36 -0.38 3.29 -12.51
C ASP A 36 0.20 4.65 -12.14
N TYR A 37 0.10 5.63 -13.05
CA TYR A 37 0.50 7.00 -12.76
C TYR A 37 -0.30 7.62 -11.61
N VAL A 38 -1.63 7.53 -11.66
CA VAL A 38 -2.50 8.06 -10.61
C VAL A 38 -2.22 7.37 -9.28
N ARG A 39 -2.03 6.05 -9.25
CA ARG A 39 -1.68 5.32 -8.01
C ARG A 39 -0.32 5.71 -7.46
N ALA A 40 0.65 6.00 -8.32
CA ALA A 40 1.97 6.45 -7.90
C ALA A 40 1.94 7.86 -7.30
N GLN A 41 1.05 8.72 -7.80
CA GLN A 41 0.91 10.12 -7.36
C GLN A 41 -0.11 10.32 -6.24
N ALA A 42 -1.06 9.40 -6.08
CA ALA A 42 -2.03 9.46 -5.00
C ALA A 42 -1.27 9.46 -3.67
N PRO A 43 -1.55 10.41 -2.75
CA PRO A 43 -1.01 10.34 -1.42
C PRO A 43 -1.36 8.95 -0.88
N ARG A 44 -0.32 8.18 -0.52
CA ARG A 44 -0.51 6.89 0.13
C ARG A 44 -1.42 7.16 1.31
N GLN A 45 -2.57 6.47 1.35
CA GLN A 45 -3.53 6.62 2.42
C GLN A 45 -2.77 6.68 3.74
N SER A 46 -3.05 7.71 4.54
CA SER A 46 -2.37 7.84 5.82
C SER A 46 -2.60 6.58 6.64
N ALA A 47 -1.70 6.27 7.58
CA ALA A 47 -1.89 5.12 8.47
C ALA A 47 -3.27 5.15 9.18
N PHE A 48 -3.80 6.36 9.39
CA PHE A 48 -5.15 6.57 9.91
C PHE A 48 -6.24 6.15 8.92
N GLU A 49 -6.19 6.59 7.65
CA GLU A 49 -7.14 6.22 6.61
C GLU A 49 -7.13 4.71 6.32
N LEU A 50 -5.94 4.09 6.35
CA LEU A 50 -5.80 2.64 6.25
C LEU A 50 -6.43 1.93 7.46
N ALA A 51 -6.20 2.44 8.67
CA ALA A 51 -6.80 1.89 9.87
C ALA A 51 -8.33 2.06 9.88
N GLU A 52 -8.85 3.18 9.37
CA GLU A 52 -10.29 3.42 9.24
C GLU A 52 -10.92 2.48 8.22
N ALA A 53 -10.32 2.34 7.03
CA ALA A 53 -10.79 1.42 5.99
C ALA A 53 -10.75 -0.06 6.44
N MET A 54 -9.82 -0.42 7.33
CA MET A 54 -9.73 -1.75 7.95
C MET A 54 -10.64 -1.91 9.17
N GLY A 55 -11.44 -0.91 9.54
CA GLY A 55 -12.29 -0.93 10.72
C GLY A 55 -11.52 -1.00 12.04
N LEU A 56 -10.26 -0.58 12.06
CA LEU A 56 -9.38 -0.54 13.23
C LEU A 56 -9.47 0.79 14.00
N VAL A 57 -9.99 1.84 13.37
CA VAL A 57 -10.32 3.11 14.04
C VAL A 57 -11.71 2.98 14.67
N GLY A 58 -11.79 3.20 15.98
CA GLY A 58 -13.06 3.13 16.73
C GLY A 58 -13.37 1.78 17.36
N VAL A 59 -12.59 0.71 17.12
CA VAL A 59 -12.67 -0.54 17.89
C VAL A 59 -11.99 -0.33 19.24
N GLN A 60 -12.67 0.43 20.10
CA GLN A 60 -12.50 0.29 21.54
C GLN A 60 -13.27 -0.97 21.95
N ASP A 61 -12.62 -2.12 21.86
CA ASP A 61 -12.92 -3.16 22.84
C ASP A 61 -12.61 -2.54 24.20
N ARG A 62 -13.68 -2.22 24.93
CA ARG A 62 -13.67 -1.55 26.23
C ARG A 62 -12.74 -2.29 27.19
N ALA A 63 -11.49 -1.84 27.27
CA ALA A 63 -10.66 -2.00 28.45
C ALA A 63 -10.65 -0.63 29.15
N PRO A 64 -11.39 -0.46 30.26
CA PRO A 64 -11.45 0.81 30.98
C PRO A 64 -10.15 1.03 31.75
N ALA A 65 -9.05 1.38 31.06
CA ALA A 65 -7.79 1.88 31.64
C ALA A 65 -6.68 2.22 30.61
N ALA A 66 -6.92 2.15 29.29
CA ALA A 66 -5.85 2.19 28.29
C ALA A 66 -5.06 3.52 28.21
N GLY A 67 -5.59 4.63 28.75
CA GLY A 67 -4.93 5.94 28.70
C GLY A 67 -3.73 6.11 29.64
N ARG A 68 -3.68 5.38 30.78
CA ARG A 68 -2.62 5.61 31.80
C ARG A 68 -1.45 4.65 31.75
N ASP A 69 -1.57 3.49 31.10
CA ASP A 69 -0.54 2.43 31.14
C ASP A 69 -0.28 1.76 29.77
N HIS A 70 -0.51 2.52 28.69
CA HIS A 70 -0.28 2.12 27.30
C HIS A 70 1.10 1.46 27.08
N SER A 71 2.14 2.02 27.71
CA SER A 71 3.53 1.57 27.55
C SER A 71 3.73 0.15 28.11
N ARG A 72 3.04 -0.20 29.19
CA ARG A 72 3.13 -1.53 29.81
C ARG A 72 2.38 -2.57 28.97
N TYR A 73 1.22 -2.21 28.43
CA TYR A 73 0.43 -3.07 27.55
C TYR A 73 1.18 -3.40 26.24
N ILE A 74 1.74 -2.39 25.56
CA ILE A 74 2.51 -2.61 24.32
C ILE A 74 3.77 -3.44 24.59
N ARG A 75 4.50 -3.17 25.68
CA ARG A 75 5.68 -3.99 26.06
C ARG A 75 5.32 -5.45 26.34
N GLY A 76 4.14 -5.72 26.92
CA GLY A 76 3.61 -7.07 27.14
C GLY A 76 3.35 -7.82 25.84
N LYS A 77 2.66 -7.18 24.89
CA LYS A 77 2.37 -7.76 23.57
C LYS A 77 3.65 -7.98 22.73
N LEU A 78 4.63 -7.09 22.83
CA LEU A 78 5.94 -7.25 22.17
C LEU A 78 6.77 -8.41 22.76
N ARG A 79 6.65 -8.69 24.07
CA ARG A 79 7.28 -9.86 24.69
C ARG A 79 6.64 -11.17 24.22
N GLN A 80 5.32 -11.20 24.07
CA GLN A 80 4.60 -12.39 23.59
C GLN A 80 4.86 -12.71 22.11
N ARG A 81 5.17 -11.69 21.28
CA ARG A 81 5.46 -11.85 19.85
C ARG A 81 6.93 -12.16 19.51
N ARG A 82 7.85 -12.20 20.48
CA ARG A 82 9.23 -12.63 20.23
C ARG A 82 9.35 -14.14 20.49
N PRO A 83 9.40 -15.01 19.46
CA PRO A 83 9.93 -16.36 19.66
C PRO A 83 11.38 -16.19 20.13
N GLY A 84 11.72 -16.85 21.23
CA GLY A 84 13.00 -16.67 21.91
C GLY A 84 14.17 -16.91 20.97
N LYS A 85 15.05 -15.91 20.84
CA LYS A 85 16.45 -16.19 20.50
C LYS A 85 17.13 -16.68 21.78
N PRO A 86 17.76 -17.87 21.78
CA PRO A 86 18.49 -18.35 22.93
C PRO A 86 19.68 -17.41 23.19
N ARG A 87 19.83 -16.96 24.44
CA ARG A 87 21.02 -16.24 24.88
C ARG A 87 22.15 -17.26 25.04
N GLU A 88 23.10 -17.20 24.12
CA GLU A 88 24.39 -17.88 24.20
C GLU A 88 25.11 -17.43 25.48
N ARG A 89 25.37 -18.38 26.39
CA ARG A 89 26.16 -18.14 27.61
C ARG A 89 27.64 -18.13 27.19
N ARG A 90 28.34 -17.02 27.42
CA ARG A 90 29.81 -17.03 27.39
C ARG A 90 30.33 -17.69 28.67
N PRO A 91 31.28 -18.64 28.60
CA PRO A 91 31.96 -19.14 29.78
C PRO A 91 32.92 -18.06 30.31
N GLY A 92 33.10 -18.06 31.63
CA GLY A 92 34.07 -17.21 32.32
C GLY A 92 35.50 -17.70 32.17
#